data_AF-A0A521IUY5-F1
#
_entry.id   AF-A0A521IUY5-F1
#
_cell.length_a   1.000
_cell.length_b   1.000
_cell.length_c   1.000
_cell.angle_alpha   90.00
_cell.angle_beta   90.00
_cell.angle_gamma   90.00
#
_symmetry.space_group_name_H-M   'P 1'
#
loop_
_entity.id
_entity.type
_entity.pdbx_description
1 polymer ?
#
loop_
_entity_poly.entity_id
_entity_poly.type
_entity_poly.pdbx_seq_one_letter_code
_entity_poly.pdbx_strand_id
1 'polypeptide(L)'
;MRKRNSIKLLPVLASLLISGCRTELSSSEKSISEGTSISSEIVSSETTSVTTSSEEGSATSEKSSSENGEESSITTSSEDSSSIASSEESSVSVSSEPGVPYNVTFVTNCETMLDAIYTDVIYDMPLIFREGYTLAGWYLEATFINIVSFPYYVTSDVTLYAKWTEGETAHFTFELHPNNNGYIVTSYGGNAINVVVPTTYNDKPIVALGEKLFYQNGSIKSVVLPATLTYIGMQAFKDAVSLESIVIPSNVTELATDAFAGTISLAQVTLSSKLKIIGNNAFENSAFAEVTIPSLVTEISSRAFAGNTNLLSVNLISTTPPLRFANSFEGTVSTMKYYVPSSAYNSYINSPYWQAYSAQIVVK
;
A
#
# COMPACT_ATOMS: atom_id res chain seq x y z
N MET A 1 35.26 49.13 27.59
CA MET A 1 35.33 50.34 26.72
C MET A 1 34.40 50.11 25.52
N ARG A 2 33.49 51.07 25.28
CA ARG A 2 32.77 51.51 24.04
C ARG A 2 32.71 50.52 22.84
N LYS A 3 31.62 50.39 22.05
CA LYS A 3 30.35 51.12 21.91
C LYS A 3 29.41 50.31 20.96
N ARG A 4 28.11 50.59 21.11
CA ARG A 4 26.92 50.18 20.33
C ARG A 4 27.08 50.25 18.79
N ASN A 5 26.27 49.45 18.09
CA ASN A 5 25.29 49.99 17.13
C ASN A 5 24.08 49.07 16.94
N SER A 6 22.91 49.69 17.07
CA SER A 6 21.57 49.13 16.86
C SER A 6 21.14 49.41 15.42
N ILE A 7 20.58 48.42 14.71
CA ILE A 7 19.79 48.65 13.50
C ILE A 7 18.47 47.89 13.65
N LYS A 8 17.37 48.65 13.64
CA LYS A 8 15.99 48.17 13.46
C LYS A 8 15.72 48.09 11.96
N LEU A 9 15.10 47.00 11.49
CA LEU A 9 14.28 47.00 10.29
C LEU A 9 13.05 46.10 10.53
N LEU A 10 11.85 46.71 10.43
CA LEU A 10 10.60 46.01 10.10
C LEU A 10 10.61 45.68 8.60
N PRO A 11 9.94 44.59 8.19
CA PRO A 11 8.64 44.70 7.50
C PRO A 11 7.69 43.53 7.91
N VAL A 12 6.41 43.38 7.60
CA VAL A 12 5.31 44.14 6.99
C VAL A 12 4.05 43.33 7.35
N LEU A 13 2.91 44.02 7.55
CA LEU A 13 1.60 43.42 7.77
C LEU A 13 1.23 42.42 6.65
N ALA A 14 0.76 41.23 7.03
CA ALA A 14 -0.17 40.43 6.23
C ALA A 14 -1.45 40.23 7.05
N SER A 15 -2.34 41.21 6.97
CA SER A 15 -3.75 41.04 7.31
C SER A 15 -4.50 40.82 6.00
N LEU A 16 -5.17 39.68 5.81
CA LEU A 16 -6.39 39.60 5.02
C LEU A 16 -7.17 38.30 5.33
N LEU A 17 -8.33 38.50 5.97
CA LEU A 17 -9.60 37.76 5.85
C LEU A 17 -9.68 36.27 6.22
N ILE A 18 -9.98 35.99 7.50
CA ILE A 18 -10.95 34.93 7.84
C ILE A 18 -12.26 35.65 8.15
N SER A 19 -13.13 35.77 7.15
CA SER A 19 -14.52 36.18 7.36
C SER A 19 -15.26 34.99 7.96
N GLY A 20 -15.84 35.21 9.14
CA GLY A 20 -16.58 34.19 9.87
C GLY A 20 -17.84 33.74 9.15
N CYS A 21 -18.20 32.48 9.38
CA CYS A 21 -19.59 32.05 9.30
C CYS A 21 -20.04 31.66 10.70
N ARG A 22 -20.83 32.55 11.29
CA ARG A 22 -21.65 32.35 12.48
C ARG A 22 -22.78 31.41 12.07
N THR A 23 -22.93 30.25 12.72
CA THR A 23 -24.22 29.53 12.73
C THR A 23 -24.90 29.80 14.06
N GLU A 24 -26.02 30.51 13.96
CA GLU A 24 -26.94 30.76 15.06
C GLU A 24 -27.50 29.45 15.59
N LEU A 25 -27.47 29.32 16.91
CA LEU A 25 -28.38 28.46 17.66
C LEU A 25 -29.78 29.07 17.59
N SER A 26 -30.73 28.37 16.97
CA SER A 26 -32.15 28.50 17.32
C SER A 26 -32.68 27.18 17.85
N SER A 27 -32.94 27.13 19.15
CA SER A 27 -34.10 26.46 19.73
C SER A 27 -35.37 26.92 18.97
N SER A 28 -36.40 26.13 18.70
CA SER A 28 -37.22 25.37 19.65
C SER A 28 -38.37 24.64 18.93
N GLU A 29 -39.04 23.75 19.67
CA GLU A 29 -40.45 23.29 19.50
C GLU A 29 -40.77 22.04 18.65
N LYS A 30 -40.66 20.88 19.33
CA LYS A 30 -41.76 19.98 19.71
C LYS A 30 -43.10 20.12 18.96
N SER A 31 -43.49 19.08 18.22
CA SER A 31 -44.90 18.64 18.13
C SER A 31 -45.00 17.13 17.91
N ILE A 32 -45.82 16.53 18.76
CA ILE A 32 -46.25 15.12 18.81
C ILE A 32 -47.34 14.91 17.74
N SER A 33 -47.37 13.77 17.06
CA SER A 33 -48.62 13.01 16.83
C SER A 33 -48.36 11.59 16.35
N GLU A 34 -49.16 10.70 16.95
CA GLU A 34 -49.28 9.27 16.79
C GLU A 34 -49.68 8.83 15.37
N GLY A 35 -49.55 7.52 15.08
CA GLY A 35 -50.30 6.92 13.97
C GLY A 35 -49.78 5.61 13.39
N THR A 36 -49.93 4.52 14.15
CA THR A 36 -50.47 3.22 13.70
C THR A 36 -49.87 2.49 12.48
N SER A 37 -49.21 1.36 12.80
CA SER A 37 -49.25 0.03 12.18
C SER A 37 -50.15 -0.18 10.95
N ILE A 38 -49.64 -0.83 9.89
CA ILE A 38 -50.25 -1.99 9.22
C ILE A 38 -49.14 -2.83 8.55
N SER A 39 -49.23 -4.13 8.82
CA SER A 39 -48.51 -5.28 8.27
C SER A 39 -48.89 -5.61 6.81
N SER A 40 -47.97 -6.22 6.06
CA SER A 40 -48.29 -7.41 5.25
C SER A 40 -47.02 -8.03 4.64
N GLU A 41 -46.85 -9.31 4.93
CA GLU A 41 -46.10 -10.28 4.13
C GLU A 41 -46.76 -10.45 2.75
N ILE A 42 -46.01 -10.94 1.75
CA ILE A 42 -46.30 -12.21 1.03
C ILE A 42 -45.36 -12.35 -0.21
N VAL A 43 -44.49 -13.38 -0.12
CA VAL A 43 -44.30 -14.51 -1.06
C VAL A 43 -43.78 -14.25 -2.50
N SER A 44 -42.60 -14.87 -2.73
CA SER A 44 -42.06 -15.61 -3.90
C SER A 44 -42.77 -15.53 -5.26
N SER A 45 -42.10 -15.57 -6.40
CA SER A 45 -41.32 -16.72 -6.88
C SER A 45 -40.80 -16.48 -8.31
N GLU A 46 -39.66 -17.13 -8.60
CA GLU A 46 -39.26 -17.79 -9.84
C GLU A 46 -39.53 -17.14 -11.22
N THR A 47 -38.49 -17.01 -12.04
CA THR A 47 -38.10 -18.08 -12.99
C THR A 47 -36.88 -17.68 -13.81
N THR A 48 -35.91 -18.58 -13.78
CA THR A 48 -34.77 -18.71 -14.70
C THR A 48 -35.24 -19.10 -16.10
N SER A 49 -34.68 -18.50 -17.14
CA SER A 49 -34.60 -19.13 -18.46
C SER A 49 -33.17 -19.07 -18.98
N VAL A 50 -32.57 -20.25 -19.04
CA VAL A 50 -31.28 -20.56 -19.68
C VAL A 50 -31.54 -20.64 -21.18
N THR A 51 -30.78 -19.89 -21.97
CA THR A 51 -30.66 -20.11 -23.41
C THR A 51 -29.33 -20.78 -23.70
N THR A 52 -29.42 -21.95 -24.33
CA THR A 52 -28.35 -22.74 -24.89
C THR A 52 -27.69 -22.01 -26.06
N SER A 53 -26.37 -22.06 -26.16
CA SER A 53 -25.65 -21.77 -27.40
C SER A 53 -24.75 -22.94 -27.75
N SER A 54 -24.71 -23.17 -29.06
CA SER A 54 -24.28 -24.34 -29.80
C SER A 54 -22.77 -24.52 -29.86
N GLU A 55 -22.38 -25.79 -29.87
CA GLU A 55 -21.06 -26.30 -30.24
C GLU A 55 -20.90 -26.41 -31.77
N GLU A 56 -19.62 -26.37 -32.16
CA GLU A 56 -18.97 -26.92 -33.38
C GLU A 56 -19.00 -26.16 -34.72
N GLY A 57 -17.78 -25.97 -35.24
CA GLY A 57 -17.45 -25.49 -36.57
C GLY A 57 -15.94 -25.58 -36.85
N SER A 58 -15.50 -26.76 -37.28
CA SER A 58 -14.16 -27.16 -37.75
C SER A 58 -13.64 -26.37 -38.96
N ALA A 59 -12.30 -26.26 -39.11
CA ALA A 59 -11.50 -26.69 -40.29
C ALA A 59 -10.27 -25.81 -40.64
N THR A 60 -9.08 -26.38 -40.34
CA THR A 60 -7.87 -26.64 -41.18
C THR A 60 -7.31 -25.68 -42.25
N SER A 61 -5.95 -25.67 -42.25
CA SER A 61 -4.95 -25.52 -43.34
C SER A 61 -4.57 -24.07 -43.74
N GLU A 62 -3.33 -23.69 -44.06
CA GLU A 62 -2.21 -24.37 -44.77
C GLU A 62 -0.80 -23.87 -44.34
N LYS A 63 0.21 -24.66 -44.73
CA LYS A 63 1.68 -24.44 -44.72
C LYS A 63 2.15 -23.19 -45.47
N SER A 64 3.28 -22.61 -45.04
CA SER A 64 4.45 -22.40 -45.93
C SER A 64 5.76 -22.21 -45.14
N SER A 65 6.84 -22.55 -45.84
CA SER A 65 8.23 -22.80 -45.48
C SER A 65 9.13 -21.55 -45.39
N SER A 66 10.22 -21.60 -44.64
CA SER A 66 11.61 -21.64 -45.19
C SER A 66 12.68 -21.39 -44.13
N GLU A 67 13.86 -21.93 -44.41
CA GLU A 67 15.08 -22.08 -43.63
C GLU A 67 15.86 -20.78 -43.40
N ASN A 68 16.70 -20.75 -42.36
CA ASN A 68 18.15 -20.49 -42.50
C ASN A 68 18.91 -20.85 -41.21
N GLY A 69 20.03 -21.57 -41.38
CA GLY A 69 21.14 -21.68 -40.41
C GLY A 69 21.87 -20.34 -40.26
N GLU A 70 22.93 -20.18 -39.48
CA GLU A 70 23.96 -21.08 -38.98
C GLU A 70 24.50 -20.57 -37.62
N GLU A 71 25.16 -21.46 -36.89
CA GLU A 71 26.05 -21.18 -35.76
C GLU A 71 27.24 -20.29 -36.14
N SER A 72 27.75 -19.50 -35.19
CA SER A 72 29.20 -19.46 -34.91
C SER A 72 29.49 -18.71 -33.62
N SER A 73 30.00 -19.47 -32.65
CA SER A 73 30.86 -19.04 -31.55
C SER A 73 32.06 -18.19 -32.00
N ILE A 74 32.60 -17.33 -31.13
CA ILE A 74 33.98 -17.42 -30.60
C ILE A 74 34.25 -16.28 -29.59
N THR A 75 35.07 -16.67 -28.63
CA THR A 75 35.53 -16.13 -27.36
C THR A 75 36.64 -15.05 -27.43
N THR A 76 36.62 -14.16 -26.42
CA THR A 76 37.73 -13.64 -25.57
C THR A 76 39.06 -13.16 -26.16
N SER A 77 39.49 -11.95 -25.75
CA SER A 77 40.82 -11.60 -25.16
C SER A 77 40.87 -10.07 -25.02
N SER A 78 40.88 -9.49 -23.81
CA SER A 78 42.00 -9.30 -22.86
C SER A 78 43.05 -8.28 -23.31
N GLU A 79 43.07 -7.18 -22.55
CA GLU A 79 44.22 -6.39 -22.09
C GLU A 79 45.21 -5.84 -23.11
N ASP A 80 45.34 -4.50 -23.13
CA ASP A 80 46.69 -3.93 -23.07
C ASP A 80 46.72 -2.60 -22.32
N SER A 81 47.75 -2.47 -21.50
CA SER A 81 48.05 -1.35 -20.63
C SER A 81 49.05 -0.42 -21.32
N SER A 82 48.87 0.89 -21.23
CA SER A 82 50.03 1.80 -21.20
C SER A 82 49.70 3.16 -20.60
N SER A 83 50.55 3.50 -19.64
CA SER A 83 50.74 4.76 -18.93
C SER A 83 51.10 5.95 -19.83
N ILE A 84 50.81 7.18 -19.39
CA ILE A 84 51.80 8.25 -19.11
C ILE A 84 51.10 9.59 -18.79
N ALA A 85 51.74 10.32 -17.86
CA ALA A 85 51.76 11.76 -17.62
C ALA A 85 50.71 12.41 -16.69
N SER A 86 51.28 12.86 -15.58
CA SER A 86 50.84 13.85 -14.60
C SER A 86 50.60 15.25 -15.20
N SER A 87 49.57 15.93 -14.70
CA SER A 87 49.62 17.38 -14.50
C SER A 87 48.76 17.76 -13.29
N GLU A 88 49.33 18.64 -12.48
CA GLU A 88 48.83 19.16 -11.22
C GLU A 88 47.45 19.81 -11.37
N GLU A 89 46.48 19.34 -10.59
CA GLU A 89 45.24 20.07 -10.32
C GLU A 89 45.11 20.16 -8.79
N SER A 90 44.97 21.40 -8.33
CA SER A 90 44.85 21.78 -6.94
C SER A 90 43.59 21.14 -6.35
N SER A 91 43.76 20.07 -5.58
CA SER A 91 42.66 19.53 -4.77
C SER A 91 42.42 20.47 -3.59
N VAL A 92 41.41 21.34 -3.74
CA VAL A 92 40.67 21.82 -2.58
C VAL A 92 40.03 20.59 -1.96
N SER A 93 40.61 20.11 -0.88
CA SER A 93 39.98 19.11 -0.02
C SER A 93 38.72 19.73 0.58
N VAL A 94 37.59 19.59 -0.10
CA VAL A 94 36.29 19.70 0.55
C VAL A 94 36.21 18.49 1.48
N SER A 95 36.52 18.73 2.75
CA SER A 95 36.23 17.80 3.82
C SER A 95 34.71 17.72 3.97
N SER A 96 34.05 16.89 3.16
CA SER A 96 32.73 16.39 3.53
C SER A 96 32.96 15.38 4.66
N GLU A 97 32.75 15.79 5.91
CA GLU A 97 32.61 14.83 6.99
C GLU A 97 31.51 13.83 6.60
N PRO A 98 31.77 12.52 6.62
CA PRO A 98 30.72 11.53 6.47
C PRO A 98 29.80 11.58 7.70
N GLY A 99 28.51 11.71 7.47
CA GLY A 99 27.51 11.26 8.44
C GLY A 99 27.12 12.23 9.56
N VAL A 100 27.21 13.54 9.35
CA VAL A 100 26.43 14.47 10.20
C VAL A 100 25.03 14.56 9.61
N PRO A 101 23.98 14.09 10.30
CA PRO A 101 22.63 14.20 9.78
C PRO A 101 22.24 15.69 9.71
N TYR A 102 21.38 16.04 8.78
CA TYR A 102 20.89 17.41 8.61
C TYR A 102 19.42 17.49 9.01
N ASN A 103 19.00 18.69 9.41
CA ASN A 103 17.61 18.94 9.73
C ASN A 103 16.79 19.08 8.44
N VAL A 104 15.80 18.20 8.26
CA VAL A 104 14.83 18.26 7.17
C VAL A 104 13.48 18.67 7.73
N THR A 105 12.93 19.74 7.19
CA THR A 105 11.60 20.25 7.53
C THR A 105 10.66 20.14 6.34
N PHE A 106 9.35 20.07 6.59
CA PHE A 106 8.35 19.86 5.55
C PHE A 106 7.30 20.97 5.58
N VAL A 107 7.06 21.59 4.43
CA VAL A 107 5.92 22.47 4.18
C VAL A 107 4.90 21.69 3.36
N THR A 108 3.95 21.08 4.06
CA THR A 108 2.97 20.16 3.46
C THR A 108 1.80 20.87 2.80
N ASN A 109 1.33 21.99 3.37
CA ASN A 109 0.12 22.70 2.93
C ASN A 109 -1.12 21.80 2.82
N CYS A 110 -1.24 20.80 3.69
CA CYS A 110 -2.37 19.87 3.76
C CYS A 110 -2.75 19.54 5.21
N GLU A 111 -3.74 18.66 5.41
CA GLU A 111 -4.20 18.25 6.74
C GLU A 111 -3.19 17.34 7.45
N THR A 112 -2.24 16.77 6.71
CA THR A 112 -1.15 15.96 7.26
C THR A 112 0.03 16.85 7.67
N MET A 113 0.41 16.84 8.95
CA MET A 113 1.68 17.41 9.40
C MET A 113 2.75 16.33 9.40
N LEU A 114 3.93 16.64 8.84
CA LEU A 114 5.12 15.82 8.97
C LEU A 114 6.05 16.46 9.99
N ASP A 115 6.49 15.65 10.96
CA ASP A 115 7.53 16.06 11.90
C ASP A 115 8.85 16.29 11.16
N ALA A 116 9.64 17.23 11.67
CA ALA A 116 11.01 17.40 11.20
C ALA A 116 11.83 16.14 11.50
N ILE A 117 12.70 15.75 10.57
CA ILE A 117 13.57 14.57 10.70
C ILE A 117 15.04 14.98 10.64
N TYR A 118 15.90 14.19 11.26
CA TYR A 118 17.34 14.41 11.29
C TYR A 118 18.04 13.26 10.57
N THR A 119 18.44 13.48 9.31
CA THR A 119 18.94 12.43 8.42
C THR A 119 19.93 12.99 7.39
N ASP A 120 20.81 12.13 6.88
CA ASP A 120 21.68 12.39 5.73
C ASP A 120 21.10 11.84 4.42
N VAL A 121 20.05 11.02 4.49
CA VAL A 121 19.34 10.49 3.32
C VAL A 121 17.85 10.30 3.60
N ILE A 122 17.03 10.61 2.60
CA ILE A 122 15.62 10.25 2.55
C ILE A 122 15.46 9.23 1.43
N TYR A 123 15.23 7.97 1.76
CA TYR A 123 15.18 6.90 0.76
C TYR A 123 13.92 6.95 -0.09
N ASP A 124 12.77 7.18 0.56
CA ASP A 124 11.46 7.13 -0.06
C ASP A 124 10.77 8.50 -0.02
N MET A 125 9.99 8.80 -1.06
CA MET A 125 9.22 10.02 -1.12
C MET A 125 8.22 10.08 0.05
N PRO A 126 8.26 11.09 0.94
CA PRO A 126 7.27 11.22 2.00
C PRO A 126 5.86 11.39 1.41
N LEU A 127 4.92 10.52 1.78
CA LEU A 127 3.55 10.55 1.26
C LEU A 127 2.64 11.26 2.27
N ILE A 128 1.85 12.22 1.78
CA ILE A 128 0.94 13.06 2.57
C ILE A 128 -0.41 13.18 1.87
N PHE A 129 -1.48 13.40 2.63
CA PHE A 129 -2.84 13.53 2.11
C PHE A 129 -3.29 15.00 2.11
N ARG A 130 -3.95 15.43 1.03
CA ARG A 130 -4.72 16.67 0.96
C ARG A 130 -6.09 16.42 0.33
N GLU A 131 -7.18 16.81 0.99
CA GLU A 131 -8.52 16.63 0.43
C GLU A 131 -8.66 17.40 -0.90
N GLY A 132 -8.98 16.68 -1.98
CA GLY A 132 -9.18 17.27 -3.30
C GLY A 132 -7.93 17.48 -4.17
N TYR A 133 -6.75 16.98 -3.76
CA TYR A 133 -5.50 17.19 -4.51
C TYR A 133 -4.63 15.92 -4.58
N THR A 134 -3.80 15.84 -5.63
CA THR A 134 -2.74 14.83 -5.76
C THR A 134 -1.38 15.46 -5.46
N LEU A 135 -0.52 14.75 -4.71
CA LEU A 135 0.85 15.17 -4.45
C LEU A 135 1.69 14.97 -5.73
N ALA A 136 2.11 16.08 -6.34
CA ALA A 136 2.94 16.07 -7.54
C ALA A 136 4.44 15.89 -7.25
N GLY A 137 4.83 15.92 -5.98
CA GLY A 137 6.20 15.70 -5.50
C GLY A 137 6.67 16.75 -4.52
N TRP A 138 7.92 16.57 -4.06
CA TRP A 138 8.61 17.49 -3.15
C TRP A 138 9.59 18.37 -3.92
N TYR A 139 9.72 19.61 -3.48
CA TYR A 139 10.57 20.61 -4.13
C TYR A 139 11.44 21.31 -3.09
N LEU A 140 12.62 21.78 -3.50
CA LEU A 140 13.56 22.47 -2.60
C LEU A 140 13.13 23.90 -2.26
N GLU A 141 12.14 24.43 -2.99
CA GLU A 141 11.60 25.77 -2.75
C GLU A 141 10.13 25.89 -3.12
N ALA A 142 9.47 26.91 -2.55
CA ALA A 142 8.03 27.18 -2.73
C ALA A 142 7.63 27.60 -4.16
N THR A 143 8.60 27.92 -5.03
CA THR A 143 8.34 28.20 -6.45
C THR A 143 8.19 26.93 -7.29
N PHE A 144 8.46 25.76 -6.71
CA PHE A 144 8.30 24.45 -7.33
C PHE A 144 9.11 24.26 -8.63
N ILE A 145 10.36 24.73 -8.64
CA ILE A 145 11.27 24.63 -9.79
C ILE A 145 12.14 23.38 -9.67
N ASN A 146 12.83 23.18 -8.54
CA ASN A 146 13.73 22.05 -8.32
C ASN A 146 13.00 20.90 -7.62
N ILE A 147 12.58 19.91 -8.41
CA ILE A 147 11.96 18.68 -7.89
C ILE A 147 13.00 17.78 -7.20
N VAL A 148 12.61 17.21 -6.07
CA VAL A 148 13.40 16.22 -5.33
C VAL A 148 13.16 14.84 -5.91
N SER A 149 14.26 14.14 -6.24
CA SER A 149 14.25 12.72 -6.60
C SER A 149 14.72 11.91 -5.39
N PHE A 150 14.09 10.76 -5.18
CA PHE A 150 14.40 9.85 -4.07
C PHE A 150 15.17 8.63 -4.61
N PRO A 151 16.24 8.15 -3.93
CA PRO A 151 16.75 8.63 -2.65
C PRO A 151 17.37 10.03 -2.73
N TYR A 152 17.01 10.89 -1.79
CA TYR A 152 17.52 12.25 -1.67
C TYR A 152 18.61 12.31 -0.60
N TYR A 153 19.84 12.52 -1.03
CA TYR A 153 20.99 12.68 -0.12
C TYR A 153 21.05 14.13 0.36
N VAL A 154 20.86 14.30 1.67
CA VAL A 154 20.80 15.60 2.33
C VAL A 154 22.22 16.06 2.61
N THR A 155 22.56 17.26 2.14
CA THR A 155 23.93 17.83 2.25
C THR A 155 23.99 19.12 3.06
N SER A 156 22.84 19.64 3.48
CA SER A 156 22.66 20.77 4.38
C SER A 156 21.26 20.71 4.99
N ASP A 157 21.00 21.51 6.04
CA ASP A 157 19.62 21.73 6.50
C ASP A 157 18.74 22.18 5.33
N VAL A 158 17.54 21.62 5.21
CA VAL A 158 16.67 21.81 4.06
C VAL A 158 15.19 21.82 4.45
N THR A 159 14.39 22.59 3.72
CA THR A 159 12.93 22.55 3.79
C THR A 159 12.40 22.02 2.48
N LEU A 160 11.61 20.95 2.53
CA LEU A 160 10.94 20.39 1.36
C LEU A 160 9.50 20.93 1.27
N TYR A 161 9.10 21.33 0.07
CA TYR A 161 7.80 21.92 -0.22
C TYR A 161 6.97 20.95 -1.06
N ALA A 162 5.80 20.57 -0.56
CA ALA A 162 4.86 19.73 -1.28
C ALA A 162 4.16 20.53 -2.38
N LYS A 163 4.24 20.05 -3.63
CA LYS A 163 3.45 20.58 -4.74
C LYS A 163 2.18 19.78 -4.91
N TRP A 164 1.07 20.47 -5.02
CA TRP A 164 -0.24 19.88 -5.25
C TRP A 164 -0.75 20.23 -6.63
N THR A 165 -1.34 19.26 -7.32
CA THR A 165 -2.10 19.49 -8.55
C THR A 165 -3.58 19.34 -8.26
N GLU A 166 -4.38 20.34 -8.65
CA GLU A 166 -5.84 20.22 -8.71
C GLU A 166 -6.21 19.13 -9.72
N GLY A 167 -7.09 18.20 -9.33
CA GLY A 167 -7.41 17.01 -10.10
C GLY A 167 -7.80 15.86 -9.19
N GLU A 168 -7.60 14.62 -9.66
CA GLU A 168 -7.72 13.36 -8.91
C GLU A 168 -7.83 13.54 -7.38
N THR A 169 -9.05 13.39 -6.88
CA THR A 169 -9.44 13.66 -5.50
C THR A 169 -9.57 12.34 -4.75
N ALA A 170 -9.13 12.32 -3.50
CA ALA A 170 -9.51 11.28 -2.56
C ALA A 170 -10.57 11.87 -1.62
N HIS A 171 -11.80 11.33 -1.67
CA HIS A 171 -12.92 11.75 -0.85
C HIS A 171 -13.37 10.58 0.02
N PHE A 172 -13.37 10.78 1.33
CA PHE A 172 -13.65 9.73 2.32
C PHE A 172 -14.84 10.08 3.18
N THR A 173 -15.63 9.06 3.55
CA THR A 173 -16.60 9.18 4.65
C THR A 173 -16.05 8.50 5.89
N PHE A 174 -16.31 9.09 7.06
CA PHE A 174 -15.82 8.61 8.34
C PHE A 174 -16.97 8.32 9.30
N GLU A 175 -16.84 7.24 10.07
CA GLU A 175 -17.74 6.89 11.18
C GLU A 175 -16.93 6.74 12.48
N LEU A 176 -17.44 7.24 13.60
CA LEU A 176 -16.78 7.09 14.89
C LEU A 176 -16.84 5.62 15.32
N HIS A 177 -15.69 5.02 15.64
CA HIS A 177 -15.65 3.62 16.06
C HIS A 177 -16.45 3.43 17.37
N PRO A 178 -17.22 2.33 17.55
CA PRO A 178 -18.15 2.16 18.68
C PRO A 178 -17.53 2.26 20.09
N ASN A 179 -16.24 1.93 20.23
CA ASN A 179 -15.50 2.07 21.50
C ASN A 179 -14.90 3.48 21.71
N ASN A 180 -15.18 4.43 20.80
CA ASN A 180 -14.73 5.82 20.80
C ASN A 180 -13.21 6.04 20.68
N ASN A 181 -12.43 5.03 20.29
CA ASN A 181 -10.96 5.08 20.21
C ASN A 181 -10.40 5.73 18.93
N GLY A 182 -11.25 6.02 17.94
CA GLY A 182 -10.84 6.51 16.63
C GLY A 182 -11.99 6.47 15.62
N TYR A 183 -11.67 6.72 14.36
CA TYR A 183 -12.62 6.69 13.24
C TYR A 183 -12.35 5.52 12.29
N ILE A 184 -13.43 5.06 11.65
CA ILE A 184 -13.47 4.07 10.58
C ILE A 184 -13.66 4.83 9.27
N VAL A 185 -12.88 4.50 8.24
CA VAL A 185 -13.13 4.99 6.88
C VAL A 185 -14.15 4.08 6.22
N THR A 186 -15.37 4.57 5.98
CA THR A 186 -16.50 3.74 5.55
C THR A 186 -16.78 3.78 4.05
N SER A 187 -16.32 4.82 3.35
CA SER A 187 -16.44 4.89 1.89
C SER A 187 -15.32 5.72 1.27
N TYR A 188 -15.03 5.40 0.02
CA TYR A 188 -14.16 6.18 -0.86
C TYR A 188 -14.95 6.58 -2.10
N GLY A 189 -15.18 7.89 -2.27
CA GLY A 189 -15.85 8.48 -3.43
C GLY A 189 -14.88 9.22 -4.36
N GLY A 190 -13.57 9.07 -4.14
CA GLY A 190 -12.53 9.72 -4.93
C GLY A 190 -12.23 9.03 -6.25
N ASN A 191 -11.41 9.68 -7.07
CA ASN A 191 -10.88 9.19 -8.33
C ASN A 191 -9.33 9.19 -8.37
N ALA A 192 -8.67 9.44 -7.25
CA ALA A 192 -7.21 9.36 -7.17
C ALA A 192 -6.69 7.95 -7.46
N ILE A 193 -5.61 7.90 -8.25
CA ILE A 193 -4.84 6.69 -8.56
C ILE A 193 -3.93 6.30 -7.38
N ASN A 194 -3.34 7.30 -6.71
CA ASN A 194 -2.51 7.10 -5.52
C ASN A 194 -3.23 7.70 -4.31
N VAL A 195 -3.69 6.82 -3.42
CA VAL A 195 -4.55 7.20 -2.29
C VAL A 195 -3.74 7.21 -1.01
N VAL A 196 -3.83 8.29 -0.25
CA VAL A 196 -3.31 8.34 1.12
C VAL A 196 -4.51 8.39 2.06
N VAL A 197 -4.71 7.34 2.85
CA VAL A 197 -5.76 7.35 3.87
C VAL A 197 -5.30 8.26 5.02
N PRO A 198 -6.12 9.24 5.47
CA PRO A 198 -5.74 10.14 6.55
C PRO A 198 -5.30 9.41 7.82
N THR A 199 -4.34 9.96 8.55
CA THR A 199 -3.93 9.41 9.85
C THR A 199 -4.91 9.78 10.95
N THR A 200 -5.57 10.93 10.84
CA THR A 200 -6.52 11.47 11.80
C THR A 200 -7.73 12.12 11.14
N TYR A 201 -8.85 12.13 11.85
CA TYR A 201 -10.06 12.90 11.52
C TYR A 201 -10.66 13.42 12.83
N ASN A 202 -11.00 14.72 12.91
CA ASN A 202 -11.47 15.39 14.13
C ASN A 202 -10.61 15.06 15.38
N ASP A 203 -9.30 15.29 15.27
CA ASP A 203 -8.30 15.08 16.34
C ASP A 203 -8.23 13.64 16.91
N LYS A 204 -8.77 12.65 16.17
CA LYS A 204 -8.71 11.23 16.54
C LYS A 204 -8.09 10.39 15.43
N PRO A 205 -7.41 9.28 15.77
CA PRO A 205 -6.77 8.43 14.78
C PRO A 205 -7.78 7.71 13.90
N ILE A 206 -7.39 7.41 12.66
CA ILE A 206 -8.06 6.41 11.83
C ILE A 206 -7.60 5.02 12.29
N VAL A 207 -8.54 4.19 12.72
CA VAL A 207 -8.24 2.89 13.37
C VAL A 207 -8.71 1.69 12.57
N ALA A 208 -9.58 1.88 11.57
CA ALA A 208 -10.11 0.80 10.75
C ALA A 208 -10.52 1.26 9.34
N LEU A 209 -10.47 0.32 8.41
CA LEU A 209 -11.13 0.44 7.10
C LEU A 209 -12.44 -0.36 7.12
N GLY A 210 -13.51 0.25 6.64
CA GLY A 210 -14.83 -0.35 6.56
C GLY A 210 -14.95 -1.45 5.50
N GLU A 211 -16.07 -2.16 5.55
CA GLU A 211 -16.44 -3.13 4.53
C GLU A 211 -16.50 -2.46 3.14
N LYS A 212 -15.97 -3.14 2.12
CA LYS A 212 -16.05 -2.71 0.71
C LYS A 212 -15.48 -1.32 0.39
N LEU A 213 -14.60 -0.76 1.23
CA LEU A 213 -14.08 0.61 1.09
C LEU A 213 -13.60 0.95 -0.33
N PHE A 214 -12.84 0.06 -0.96
CA PHE A 214 -12.31 0.15 -2.32
C PHE A 214 -12.78 -1.02 -3.20
N TYR A 215 -13.97 -1.57 -2.91
CA TYR A 215 -14.54 -2.69 -3.67
C TYR A 215 -14.70 -2.34 -5.15
N GLN A 216 -14.21 -3.21 -6.03
CA GLN A 216 -14.24 -3.06 -7.49
C GLN A 216 -13.59 -1.76 -8.00
N ASN A 217 -12.65 -1.19 -7.24
CA ASN A 217 -11.97 0.02 -7.68
C ASN A 217 -10.97 -0.31 -8.80
N GLY A 218 -11.30 0.11 -10.02
CA GLY A 218 -10.48 -0.15 -11.21
C GLY A 218 -9.32 0.84 -11.43
N SER A 219 -9.18 1.90 -10.63
CA SER A 219 -8.23 2.99 -10.90
C SER A 219 -7.08 3.09 -9.90
N ILE A 220 -7.29 2.69 -8.65
CA ILE A 220 -6.28 2.83 -7.59
C ILE A 220 -5.11 1.88 -7.87
N LYS A 221 -3.91 2.44 -7.92
CA LYS A 221 -2.64 1.71 -8.07
C LYS A 221 -1.87 1.57 -6.76
N SER A 222 -1.97 2.55 -5.87
CA SER A 222 -1.30 2.52 -4.57
C SER A 222 -2.18 3.10 -3.48
N VAL A 223 -2.10 2.51 -2.28
CA VAL A 223 -2.78 3.04 -1.08
C VAL A 223 -1.79 3.07 0.09
N VAL A 224 -1.63 4.26 0.68
CA VAL A 224 -0.91 4.44 1.93
C VAL A 224 -1.88 4.35 3.08
N LEU A 225 -1.62 3.39 3.98
CA LEU A 225 -2.46 3.12 5.14
C LEU A 225 -1.85 3.70 6.41
N PRO A 226 -2.65 4.27 7.32
CA PRO A 226 -2.12 4.86 8.55
C PRO A 226 -1.65 3.77 9.52
N ALA A 227 -0.53 4.02 10.20
CA ALA A 227 0.09 3.07 11.14
C ALA A 227 -0.82 2.70 12.34
N THR A 228 -1.83 3.53 12.61
CA THR A 228 -2.84 3.34 13.65
C THR A 228 -3.92 2.32 13.28
N LEU A 229 -3.98 1.82 12.04
CA LEU A 229 -4.95 0.81 11.65
C LEU A 229 -4.78 -0.48 12.45
N THR A 230 -5.90 -0.95 12.97
CA THR A 230 -6.02 -2.24 13.67
C THR A 230 -6.86 -3.24 12.89
N TYR A 231 -7.64 -2.78 11.91
CA TYR A 231 -8.59 -3.61 11.18
C TYR A 231 -8.74 -3.19 9.71
N ILE A 232 -8.81 -4.18 8.82
CA ILE A 232 -9.15 -4.03 7.40
C ILE A 232 -10.41 -4.84 7.15
N GLY A 233 -11.49 -4.15 6.75
CA GLY A 233 -12.82 -4.72 6.61
C GLY A 233 -12.95 -5.79 5.54
N MET A 234 -14.05 -6.54 5.65
CA MET A 234 -14.45 -7.54 4.65
C MET A 234 -14.52 -6.88 3.26
N GLN A 235 -13.92 -7.53 2.26
CA GLN A 235 -13.93 -7.05 0.88
C GLN A 235 -13.36 -5.64 0.68
N ALA A 236 -12.57 -5.10 1.61
CA ALA A 236 -12.11 -3.71 1.59
C ALA A 236 -11.37 -3.33 0.30
N PHE A 237 -10.61 -4.26 -0.30
CA PHE A 237 -9.91 -4.09 -1.58
C PHE A 237 -10.29 -5.18 -2.58
N LYS A 238 -11.43 -5.86 -2.40
CA LYS A 238 -11.84 -6.91 -3.32
C LYS A 238 -12.06 -6.33 -4.71
N ASP A 239 -11.51 -6.98 -5.74
CA ASP A 239 -11.53 -6.57 -7.13
C ASP A 239 -10.94 -5.17 -7.37
N ALA A 240 -10.02 -4.71 -6.51
CA ALA A 240 -9.20 -3.53 -6.78
C ALA A 240 -8.12 -3.87 -7.83
N VAL A 241 -8.56 -4.10 -9.07
CA VAL A 241 -7.78 -4.78 -10.13
C VAL A 241 -6.51 -4.06 -10.55
N SER A 242 -6.39 -2.76 -10.27
CA SER A 242 -5.23 -1.94 -10.60
C SER A 242 -4.23 -1.78 -9.45
N LEU A 243 -4.55 -2.27 -8.23
CA LEU A 243 -3.69 -2.11 -7.07
C LEU A 243 -2.39 -2.91 -7.27
N GLU A 244 -1.24 -2.24 -7.28
CA GLU A 244 0.06 -2.84 -7.62
C GLU A 244 0.85 -3.29 -6.39
N SER A 245 0.74 -2.55 -5.29
CA SER A 245 1.39 -2.89 -4.02
C SER A 245 0.59 -2.41 -2.80
N ILE A 246 0.76 -3.11 -1.68
CA ILE A 246 0.18 -2.70 -0.40
C ILE A 246 1.08 -3.08 0.79
N VAL A 247 1.18 -2.17 1.76
CA VAL A 247 1.82 -2.41 3.05
C VAL A 247 0.75 -2.43 4.13
N ILE A 248 0.53 -3.59 4.75
CA ILE A 248 -0.43 -3.77 5.84
C ILE A 248 0.20 -3.26 7.15
N PRO A 249 -0.41 -2.25 7.83
CA PRO A 249 0.16 -1.69 9.05
C PRO A 249 0.36 -2.70 10.17
N SER A 250 1.44 -2.52 10.96
CA SER A 250 1.91 -3.49 11.96
C SER A 250 0.95 -3.74 13.14
N ASN A 251 -0.11 -2.95 13.29
CA ASN A 251 -1.14 -3.15 14.32
C ASN A 251 -2.34 -3.97 13.83
N VAL A 252 -2.43 -4.29 12.54
CA VAL A 252 -3.47 -5.16 12.00
C VAL A 252 -3.19 -6.60 12.45
N THR A 253 -4.16 -7.23 13.12
CA THR A 253 -4.01 -8.60 13.64
C THR A 253 -4.75 -9.65 12.81
N GLU A 254 -5.66 -9.23 11.95
CA GLU A 254 -6.47 -10.12 11.10
C GLU A 254 -6.74 -9.45 9.76
N LEU A 255 -6.71 -10.25 8.68
CA LEU A 255 -7.27 -9.88 7.39
C LEU A 255 -8.64 -10.54 7.26
N ALA A 256 -9.68 -9.72 7.09
CA ALA A 256 -11.05 -10.20 6.98
C ALA A 256 -11.28 -11.00 5.68
N THR A 257 -12.45 -11.66 5.60
CA THR A 257 -12.89 -12.39 4.42
C THR A 257 -12.80 -11.52 3.16
N ASP A 258 -12.21 -12.09 2.11
CA ASP A 258 -12.03 -11.47 0.80
C ASP A 258 -11.29 -10.11 0.81
N ALA A 259 -10.54 -9.76 1.86
CA ALA A 259 -10.00 -8.39 2.03
C ALA A 259 -9.26 -7.85 0.79
N PHE A 260 -8.52 -8.69 0.06
CA PHE A 260 -7.79 -8.39 -1.17
C PHE A 260 -8.07 -9.41 -2.29
N ALA A 261 -9.21 -10.09 -2.26
CA ALA A 261 -9.57 -11.04 -3.31
C ALA A 261 -9.68 -10.36 -4.68
N GLY A 262 -9.18 -10.97 -5.75
CA GLY A 262 -9.26 -10.43 -7.12
C GLY A 262 -8.35 -9.23 -7.40
N THR A 263 -7.33 -9.00 -6.56
CA THR A 263 -6.32 -7.96 -6.81
C THR A 263 -5.28 -8.43 -7.84
N ILE A 264 -5.71 -8.53 -9.10
CA ILE A 264 -4.96 -9.17 -10.19
C ILE A 264 -3.69 -8.44 -10.64
N SER A 265 -3.48 -7.20 -10.19
CA SER A 265 -2.22 -6.45 -10.43
C SER A 265 -1.32 -6.41 -9.19
N LEU A 266 -1.75 -6.96 -8.04
CA LEU A 266 -1.03 -6.85 -6.78
C LEU A 266 0.23 -7.71 -6.83
N ALA A 267 1.35 -7.08 -7.20
CA ALA A 267 2.64 -7.73 -7.38
C ALA A 267 3.43 -7.85 -6.07
N GLN A 268 3.17 -6.97 -5.10
CA GLN A 268 3.86 -6.96 -3.82
C GLN A 268 2.92 -6.71 -2.65
N VAL A 269 3.06 -7.51 -1.59
CA VAL A 269 2.33 -7.33 -0.34
C VAL A 269 3.28 -7.49 0.85
N THR A 270 3.25 -6.53 1.76
CA THR A 270 3.92 -6.63 3.06
C THR A 270 2.87 -6.84 4.14
N LEU A 271 2.93 -7.96 4.84
CA LEU A 271 1.99 -8.30 5.90
C LEU A 271 2.41 -7.71 7.26
N SER A 272 1.42 -7.45 8.11
CA SER A 272 1.63 -6.95 9.47
C SER A 272 2.45 -7.92 10.32
N SER A 273 3.47 -7.43 11.03
CA SER A 273 4.25 -8.26 11.96
C SER A 273 3.43 -8.82 13.13
N LYS A 274 2.26 -8.25 13.43
CA LYS A 274 1.32 -8.73 14.46
C LYS A 274 0.15 -9.55 13.90
N LEU A 275 0.18 -9.88 12.61
CA LEU A 275 -0.88 -10.65 11.96
C LEU A 275 -0.99 -12.04 12.58
N LYS A 276 -2.21 -12.44 12.94
CA LYS A 276 -2.54 -13.74 13.53
C LYS A 276 -3.35 -14.61 12.57
N ILE A 277 -4.25 -14.00 11.81
CA ILE A 277 -5.21 -14.72 10.95
C ILE A 277 -5.18 -14.11 9.55
N ILE A 278 -5.01 -14.98 8.55
CA ILE A 278 -5.26 -14.65 7.14
C ILE A 278 -6.60 -15.28 6.77
N GLY A 279 -7.65 -14.46 6.69
CA GLY A 279 -9.03 -14.89 6.58
C GLY A 279 -9.38 -15.58 5.25
N ASN A 280 -10.64 -16.01 5.16
CA ASN A 280 -11.13 -16.75 4.00
C ASN A 280 -10.99 -15.92 2.72
N ASN A 281 -10.43 -16.53 1.67
CA ASN A 281 -10.16 -15.89 0.37
C ASN A 281 -9.38 -14.56 0.45
N ALA A 282 -8.67 -14.26 1.55
CA ALA A 282 -8.11 -12.92 1.79
C ALA A 282 -7.26 -12.40 0.62
N PHE A 283 -6.53 -13.27 -0.08
CA PHE A 283 -5.75 -12.99 -1.28
C PHE A 283 -6.08 -13.96 -2.42
N GLU A 284 -7.33 -14.41 -2.55
CA GLU A 284 -7.75 -15.24 -3.68
C GLU A 284 -7.54 -14.49 -5.00
N ASN A 285 -7.02 -15.15 -6.04
CA ASN A 285 -6.75 -14.59 -7.37
C ASN A 285 -5.90 -13.30 -7.34
N SER A 286 -4.86 -13.26 -6.51
CA SER A 286 -3.87 -12.17 -6.45
C SER A 286 -2.58 -12.53 -7.23
N ALA A 287 -1.79 -11.53 -7.63
CA ALA A 287 -0.74 -11.71 -8.63
C ALA A 287 0.70 -11.80 -8.11
N PHE A 288 0.95 -11.64 -6.81
CA PHE A 288 2.31 -11.63 -6.26
C PHE A 288 2.99 -12.99 -6.41
N ALA A 289 4.29 -12.95 -6.72
CA ALA A 289 5.11 -14.15 -6.92
C ALA A 289 5.64 -14.74 -5.61
N GLU A 290 5.72 -13.93 -4.55
CA GLU A 290 6.16 -14.34 -3.24
C GLU A 290 5.40 -13.65 -2.12
N VAL A 291 5.30 -14.31 -0.97
CA VAL A 291 4.77 -13.70 0.26
C VAL A 291 5.53 -14.22 1.47
N THR A 292 5.76 -13.32 2.43
CA THR A 292 6.29 -13.68 3.75
C THR A 292 5.15 -13.70 4.76
N ILE A 293 4.90 -14.87 5.34
CA ILE A 293 3.91 -15.09 6.39
C ILE A 293 4.58 -14.84 7.77
N PRO A 294 4.16 -13.80 8.51
CA PRO A 294 4.76 -13.42 9.79
C PRO A 294 4.69 -14.53 10.85
N SER A 295 5.60 -14.47 11.82
CA SER A 295 5.76 -15.53 12.84
C SER A 295 4.56 -15.70 13.78
N LEU A 296 3.72 -14.67 13.91
CA LEU A 296 2.54 -14.70 14.79
C LEU A 296 1.28 -15.23 14.11
N VAL A 297 1.34 -15.55 12.81
CA VAL A 297 0.21 -16.13 12.10
C VAL A 297 -0.03 -17.54 12.64
N THR A 298 -1.21 -17.75 13.21
CA THR A 298 -1.66 -19.03 13.74
C THR A 298 -2.62 -19.73 12.79
N GLU A 299 -3.24 -19.00 11.85
CA GLU A 299 -4.21 -19.56 10.90
C GLU A 299 -4.09 -18.95 9.50
N ILE A 300 -4.10 -19.83 8.50
CA ILE A 300 -4.31 -19.53 7.09
C ILE A 300 -5.63 -20.20 6.67
N SER A 301 -6.69 -19.42 6.56
CA SER A 301 -8.06 -19.92 6.40
C SER A 301 -8.33 -20.49 4.99
N SER A 302 -9.57 -20.95 4.76
CA SER A 302 -10.00 -21.57 3.51
C SER A 302 -9.76 -20.64 2.32
N ARG A 303 -9.17 -21.18 1.25
CA ARG A 303 -8.91 -20.47 -0.02
C ARG A 303 -8.11 -19.15 0.10
N ALA A 304 -7.42 -18.90 1.21
CA ALA A 304 -6.73 -17.63 1.47
C ALA A 304 -5.81 -17.15 0.33
N PHE A 305 -5.20 -18.08 -0.41
CA PHE A 305 -4.34 -17.85 -1.57
C PHE A 305 -4.77 -18.69 -2.79
N ALA A 306 -6.06 -19.05 -2.88
CA ALA A 306 -6.55 -19.86 -3.97
C ALA A 306 -6.45 -19.10 -5.31
N GLY A 307 -6.10 -19.80 -6.38
CA GLY A 307 -5.99 -19.21 -7.73
C GLY A 307 -4.81 -18.26 -7.93
N ASN A 308 -3.86 -18.19 -7.00
CA ASN A 308 -2.65 -17.37 -7.16
C ASN A 308 -1.65 -18.09 -8.09
N THR A 309 -1.90 -17.98 -9.40
CA THR A 309 -1.16 -18.68 -10.45
C THR A 309 0.26 -18.16 -10.69
N ASN A 310 0.64 -17.05 -10.05
CA ASN A 310 2.00 -16.52 -10.09
C ASN A 310 2.82 -16.87 -8.83
N LEU A 311 2.20 -17.39 -7.77
CA LEU A 311 2.85 -17.58 -6.48
C LEU A 311 3.86 -18.73 -6.51
N LEU A 312 5.16 -18.41 -6.52
CA LEU A 312 6.27 -19.35 -6.57
C LEU A 312 6.82 -19.70 -5.18
N SER A 313 6.72 -18.79 -4.21
CA SER A 313 7.30 -19.02 -2.89
C SER A 313 6.51 -18.40 -1.74
N VAL A 314 6.35 -19.19 -0.67
CA VAL A 314 5.78 -18.75 0.60
C VAL A 314 6.85 -18.90 1.68
N ASN A 315 7.32 -17.78 2.22
CA ASN A 315 8.27 -17.76 3.32
C ASN A 315 7.50 -17.77 4.65
N LEU A 316 7.55 -18.87 5.38
CA LEU A 316 6.92 -19.01 6.69
C LEU A 316 7.96 -18.69 7.76
N ILE A 317 7.75 -17.65 8.57
CA ILE A 317 8.72 -17.26 9.61
C ILE A 317 8.48 -17.99 10.94
N SER A 318 7.26 -18.49 11.15
CA SER A 318 6.89 -19.17 12.40
C SER A 318 7.69 -20.46 12.62
N THR A 319 8.08 -20.72 13.87
CA THR A 319 8.64 -22.01 14.27
C THR A 319 7.58 -23.06 14.58
N THR A 320 6.32 -22.63 14.72
CA THR A 320 5.16 -23.48 14.94
C THR A 320 4.27 -23.43 13.69
N PRO A 321 4.03 -24.56 13.00
CA PRO A 321 3.21 -24.57 11.81
C PRO A 321 1.81 -24.03 12.09
N PRO A 322 1.33 -22.99 11.35
CA PRO A 322 -0.03 -22.50 11.52
C PRO A 322 -1.04 -23.55 11.08
N LEU A 323 -2.27 -23.45 11.60
CA LEU A 323 -3.42 -24.14 11.02
C LEU A 323 -3.56 -23.70 9.57
N ARG A 324 -3.73 -24.67 8.66
CA ARG A 324 -3.92 -24.42 7.24
C ARG A 324 -5.01 -25.33 6.71
N PHE A 325 -5.96 -24.77 5.98
CA PHE A 325 -7.00 -25.54 5.32
C PHE A 325 -6.46 -26.21 4.05
N ALA A 326 -7.05 -27.34 3.66
CA ALA A 326 -6.55 -28.13 2.53
C ALA A 326 -6.56 -27.35 1.20
N ASN A 327 -7.52 -26.44 1.05
CA ASN A 327 -7.72 -25.60 -0.13
C ASN A 327 -7.13 -24.19 0.00
N SER A 328 -6.36 -23.88 1.07
CA SER A 328 -5.80 -22.53 1.26
C SER A 328 -4.92 -22.06 0.10
N PHE A 329 -4.30 -22.98 -0.63
CA PHE A 329 -3.45 -22.74 -1.80
C PHE A 329 -3.94 -23.48 -3.06
N GLU A 330 -5.23 -23.80 -3.12
CA GLU A 330 -5.82 -24.49 -4.29
C GLU A 330 -5.60 -23.67 -5.58
N GLY A 331 -5.20 -24.31 -6.68
CA GLY A 331 -4.99 -23.62 -7.96
C GLY A 331 -3.72 -22.76 -8.03
N THR A 332 -2.83 -22.85 -7.05
CA THR A 332 -1.45 -22.31 -7.15
C THR A 332 -0.58 -23.18 -8.06
N VAL A 333 0.60 -22.68 -8.45
CA VAL A 333 1.54 -23.45 -9.29
C VAL A 333 2.11 -24.66 -8.56
N SER A 334 2.22 -25.78 -9.27
CA SER A 334 2.73 -27.04 -8.72
C SER A 334 4.21 -26.96 -8.29
N THR A 335 4.97 -26.01 -8.85
CA THR A 335 6.37 -25.76 -8.51
C THR A 335 6.57 -24.93 -7.25
N MET A 336 5.49 -24.39 -6.65
CA MET A 336 5.57 -23.53 -5.47
C MET A 336 6.32 -24.21 -4.31
N LYS A 337 7.15 -23.44 -3.61
CA LYS A 337 7.90 -23.90 -2.44
C LYS A 337 7.49 -23.16 -1.16
N TYR A 338 7.47 -23.89 -0.06
CA TYR A 338 7.29 -23.35 1.29
C TYR A 338 8.65 -23.32 1.98
N TYR A 339 9.16 -22.13 2.25
CA TYR A 339 10.42 -21.95 2.96
C TYR A 339 10.15 -21.82 4.45
N VAL A 340 10.78 -22.66 5.26
CA VAL A 340 10.61 -22.70 6.73
C VAL A 340 11.95 -22.58 7.44
N PRO A 341 12.00 -22.11 8.70
CA PRO A 341 13.23 -22.08 9.48
C PRO A 341 13.77 -23.50 9.68
N SER A 342 15.09 -23.70 9.64
CA SER A 342 15.70 -25.02 9.79
C SER A 342 15.30 -25.70 11.12
N SER A 343 15.13 -24.91 12.18
CA SER A 343 14.66 -25.38 13.50
C SER A 343 13.22 -25.89 13.51
N ALA A 344 12.40 -25.51 12.52
CA ALA A 344 10.98 -25.83 12.44
C ALA A 344 10.66 -26.90 11.39
N TYR A 345 11.63 -27.29 10.55
CA TYR A 345 11.42 -28.21 9.43
C TYR A 345 10.66 -29.48 9.83
N ASN A 346 11.12 -30.16 10.89
CA ASN A 346 10.47 -31.38 11.38
C ASN A 346 9.04 -31.12 11.89
N SER A 347 8.77 -29.97 12.50
CA SER A 347 7.42 -29.61 12.94
C SER A 347 6.48 -29.45 11.74
N TYR A 348 6.96 -28.85 10.65
CA TYR A 348 6.18 -28.65 9.44
C TYR A 348 5.89 -29.96 8.69
N ILE A 349 6.89 -30.79 8.40
CA ILE A 349 6.67 -32.02 7.63
C ILE A 349 5.81 -33.06 8.37
N ASN A 350 5.79 -33.03 9.70
CA ASN A 350 4.98 -33.93 10.54
C ASN A 350 3.66 -33.31 10.99
N SER A 351 3.36 -32.06 10.61
CA SER A 351 2.10 -31.41 11.00
C SER A 351 0.94 -32.00 10.18
N PRO A 352 -0.21 -32.33 10.80
CA PRO A 352 -1.37 -32.83 10.07
C PRO A 352 -1.88 -31.84 9.01
N TYR A 353 -1.60 -30.55 9.20
CA TYR A 353 -2.02 -29.49 8.29
C TYR A 353 -1.04 -29.25 7.15
N TRP A 354 0.19 -29.76 7.20
CA TRP A 354 1.25 -29.46 6.22
C TRP A 354 1.88 -30.70 5.59
N GLN A 355 1.76 -31.88 6.21
CA GLN A 355 2.38 -33.13 5.77
C GLN A 355 2.11 -33.50 4.31
N ALA A 356 0.92 -33.17 3.79
CA ALA A 356 0.53 -33.41 2.40
C ALA A 356 1.36 -32.62 1.38
N TYR A 357 2.06 -31.56 1.83
CA TYR A 357 2.89 -30.68 1.02
C TYR A 357 4.38 -30.81 1.38
N SER A 358 4.76 -31.86 2.13
CA SER A 358 6.14 -32.09 2.61
C SER A 358 7.20 -32.04 1.49
N ALA A 359 6.89 -32.51 0.28
CA ALA A 359 7.79 -32.43 -0.89
C ALA A 359 8.05 -31.00 -1.41
N GLN A 360 7.20 -30.04 -1.05
CA GLN A 360 7.34 -28.62 -1.40
C GLN A 360 7.97 -27.80 -0.25
N ILE A 361 8.15 -28.40 0.93
CA ILE A 361 8.73 -27.72 2.10
C ILE A 361 10.27 -27.78 2.01
N VAL A 362 10.89 -26.62 2.08
CA VAL A 362 12.34 -26.42 1.94
C VAL A 362 12.86 -25.65 3.15
N VAL A 363 14.04 -26.02 3.63
CA VAL A 363 14.74 -25.27 4.68
C VAL A 363 15.35 -24.01 4.07
N LYS A 364 15.12 -22.87 4.72
CA LYS A 364 15.81 -21.61 4.40
C LYS A 364 17.10 -21.47 5.20
#